data_AF-A0A9X0L5S1-F1
#
_entry.id   AF-A0A9X0L5S1-F1
#
_cell.length_a   1.000
_cell.length_b   1.000
_cell.length_c   1.000
_cell.angle_alpha   90.00
_cell.angle_beta   90.00
_cell.angle_gamma   90.00
#
_symmetry.space_group_name_H-M   'P 1'
#
loop_
_entity.id
_entity.type
_entity.pdbx_description
1 polymer ?
#
loop_
_entity_poly.entity_id
_entity_poly.type
_entity_poly.pdbx_seq_one_letter_code
_entity_poly.pdbx_strand_id
1 'polypeptide(L)'
;MTFTRSFIQAGLIKRLACAALLLPLAAGSFSCQGPSADAAALLRLHQLEGALLNSSDNLFKANAERLQGMEAQARAAGRPADMAILAQAQALRDSTRALTSYLRAVRERLNQHTRNEDPLARLATHGAAGEFMQASPGPADSLQHQLRRYGELLQRVTPATAGAGQAGSLEPFDFGETSLAGALAALARCEAAVLLQEHKALVELSTKVTPTRLQTALRPVVSAKASSVAPGDTYQAQVSVASVKYHPGALAMTVNGKAIEVGPDGIGQVALSPPALSGGRAQQAYWEGTITVRAGARDSTFRLRVPYTVEQ
;
A
#
# COMPACT_ATOMS: atom_id res chain seq x y z
N MET A 1 -42.58 -16.83 15.68
CA MET A 1 -42.28 -15.76 16.63
C MET A 1 -41.21 -14.87 16.05
N THR A 2 -41.65 -13.69 15.63
CA THR A 2 -40.92 -12.61 14.97
C THR A 2 -40.28 -11.74 16.04
N PHE A 3 -39.03 -11.33 15.87
CA PHE A 3 -38.57 -10.01 16.36
C PHE A 3 -37.41 -9.46 15.53
N THR A 4 -37.62 -8.20 15.18
CA THR A 4 -36.93 -7.28 14.30
C THR A 4 -35.85 -6.47 15.03
N ARG A 5 -34.85 -5.97 14.27
CA ARG A 5 -34.07 -4.69 14.37
C ARG A 5 -32.62 -4.96 13.90
N SER A 6 -32.06 -4.42 12.81
CA SER A 6 -32.12 -3.12 12.10
C SER A 6 -31.36 -1.97 12.79
N PHE A 7 -30.45 -1.36 12.00
CA PHE A 7 -29.77 -0.04 12.12
C PHE A 7 -28.62 0.06 13.16
N ILE A 8 -27.38 0.54 12.92
CA ILE A 8 -26.72 1.58 12.08
C ILE A 8 -25.22 1.15 11.96
N GLN A 9 -24.48 1.22 10.83
CA GLN A 9 -23.88 2.44 10.28
C GLN A 9 -23.25 2.12 8.91
N ALA A 10 -23.91 2.57 7.83
CA ALA A 10 -23.35 2.62 6.48
C ALA A 10 -23.28 4.10 6.08
N GLY A 11 -22.09 4.58 5.73
CA GLY A 11 -21.95 5.91 5.16
C GLY A 11 -20.54 6.45 5.21
N LEU A 12 -19.69 6.05 4.25
CA LEU A 12 -18.73 6.98 3.61
C LEU A 12 -18.00 6.38 2.39
N ILE A 13 -18.71 5.91 1.34
CA ILE A 13 -18.07 5.73 0.02
C ILE A 13 -19.04 6.20 -1.06
N LYS A 14 -19.11 7.51 -1.24
CA LYS A 14 -19.60 8.15 -2.47
C LYS A 14 -18.44 8.95 -3.04
N ARG A 15 -17.81 8.43 -4.09
CA ARG A 15 -17.21 9.14 -5.24
C ARG A 15 -16.37 8.13 -6.03
N LEU A 16 -16.44 8.22 -7.36
CA LEU A 16 -15.82 7.36 -8.38
C LEU A 16 -16.65 6.14 -8.83
N ALA A 17 -17.89 6.39 -9.26
CA ALA A 17 -18.44 5.67 -10.41
C ALA A 17 -18.27 6.59 -11.63
N CYS A 18 -17.18 6.42 -12.37
CA CYS A 18 -17.07 6.98 -13.72
C CYS A 18 -17.93 6.10 -14.62
N ALA A 19 -19.01 6.68 -15.11
CA ALA A 19 -19.95 6.06 -16.02
C ALA A 19 -19.22 5.61 -17.29
N ALA A 20 -19.43 4.33 -17.62
CA ALA A 20 -19.21 3.78 -18.93
C ALA A 20 -20.07 4.54 -19.94
N LEU A 21 -19.41 5.26 -20.86
CA LEU A 21 -20.05 5.91 -22.00
C LEU A 21 -19.70 5.07 -23.23
N LEU A 22 -20.57 4.10 -23.52
CA LEU A 22 -20.71 3.47 -24.83
C LEU A 22 -21.42 4.48 -25.75
N LEU A 23 -20.74 4.93 -26.81
CA LEU A 23 -21.35 5.68 -27.91
C LEU A 23 -21.13 4.88 -29.21
N PRO A 24 -22.18 4.68 -30.02
CA PRO A 24 -22.04 4.11 -31.35
C PRO A 24 -21.55 5.18 -32.34
N LEU A 25 -20.51 4.86 -33.10
CA LEU A 25 -20.07 5.66 -34.24
C LEU A 25 -21.09 5.51 -35.38
N ALA A 26 -21.98 6.48 -35.52
CA ALA A 26 -22.76 6.66 -36.72
C ALA A 26 -21.90 7.40 -37.76
N ALA A 27 -21.75 6.79 -38.93
CA ALA A 27 -21.15 7.38 -40.10
C ALA A 27 -22.00 8.58 -40.56
N GLY A 28 -21.38 9.76 -40.59
CA GLY A 28 -21.95 10.99 -41.12
C GLY A 28 -20.84 11.79 -41.77
N SER A 29 -20.84 11.80 -43.10
CA SER A 29 -19.92 12.53 -43.95
C SER A 29 -19.97 14.03 -43.67
N PHE A 30 -18.92 14.57 -43.04
CA PHE A 30 -18.64 16.01 -43.04
C PHE A 30 -17.20 16.25 -43.48
N SER A 31 -17.05 16.44 -44.78
CA SER A 31 -15.88 17.04 -45.40
C SER A 31 -15.85 18.52 -45.03
N CYS A 32 -15.09 18.85 -43.97
CA CYS A 32 -14.56 20.17 -43.64
C CYS A 32 -13.42 19.99 -42.61
N GLN A 33 -12.34 19.29 -42.98
CA GLN A 33 -11.09 19.30 -42.20
C GLN A 33 -10.38 20.62 -42.48
N GLY A 34 -10.66 21.62 -41.65
CA GLY A 34 -9.79 22.78 -41.52
C GLY A 34 -8.52 22.40 -40.74
N PRO A 35 -7.38 23.09 -40.98
CA PRO A 35 -6.11 22.83 -40.29
C PRO A 35 -6.17 22.95 -38.75
N SER A 36 -7.26 23.49 -38.20
CA SER A 36 -7.51 23.61 -36.76
C SER A 36 -8.00 22.32 -36.09
N ALA A 37 -8.65 21.41 -36.83
CA ALA A 37 -9.16 20.16 -36.27
C ALA A 37 -8.03 19.18 -35.94
N ASP A 38 -7.02 19.09 -36.82
CA ASP A 38 -5.84 18.25 -36.63
C ASP A 38 -4.92 18.78 -35.53
N ALA A 39 -4.72 20.11 -35.47
CA ALA A 39 -3.96 20.74 -34.39
C ALA A 39 -4.59 20.51 -33.00
N ALA A 40 -5.92 20.58 -32.90
CA ALA A 40 -6.64 20.31 -31.65
C ALA A 40 -6.55 18.83 -31.23
N ALA A 41 -6.55 17.90 -32.19
CA ALA A 41 -6.37 16.47 -31.92
C ALA A 41 -4.96 16.16 -31.37
N LEU A 42 -3.93 16.76 -31.98
CA LEU A 42 -2.54 16.61 -31.53
C LEU A 42 -2.32 17.20 -30.13
N LEU A 43 -2.91 18.37 -29.83
CA LEU A 43 -2.83 18.96 -28.50
C LEU A 43 -3.49 18.07 -27.44
N ARG A 44 -4.65 17.47 -27.75
CA ARG A 44 -5.31 16.51 -26.84
C ARG A 44 -4.45 15.29 -26.57
N LEU A 45 -3.76 14.76 -27.60
CA LEU A 45 -2.83 13.64 -27.44
C LEU A 45 -1.66 13.99 -26.53
N HIS A 46 -1.08 15.19 -26.70
CA HIS A 46 -0.02 15.66 -25.82
C HIS A 46 -0.49 15.86 -24.36
N GLN A 47 -1.69 16.41 -24.16
CA GLN A 47 -2.30 16.52 -22.83
C GLN A 47 -2.55 15.14 -22.19
N LEU A 48 -3.03 14.18 -22.99
CA LEU A 48 -3.24 12.80 -22.55
C LEU A 48 -1.91 12.15 -22.15
N GLU A 49 -0.86 12.33 -22.94
CA GLU A 49 0.49 11.87 -22.61
C GLU A 49 0.92 12.41 -21.23
N GLY A 50 0.84 13.72 -21.02
CA GLY A 50 1.20 14.35 -19.75
C GLY A 50 0.39 13.81 -18.55
N ALA A 51 -0.92 13.61 -18.73
CA ALA A 51 -1.78 13.03 -17.70
C ALA A 51 -1.41 11.57 -17.38
N LEU A 52 -1.10 10.76 -18.39
CA LEU A 52 -0.68 9.37 -18.23
C LEU A 52 0.67 9.25 -17.54
N LEU A 53 1.63 10.14 -17.83
CA LEU A 53 2.93 10.16 -17.17
C LEU A 53 2.81 10.54 -15.69
N ASN A 54 2.01 11.56 -15.37
CA ASN A 54 1.74 11.91 -13.97
C ASN A 54 1.05 10.76 -13.22
N SER A 55 0.06 10.11 -13.84
CA SER A 55 -0.58 8.92 -13.26
C SER A 55 0.42 7.78 -13.06
N SER A 56 1.33 7.57 -14.01
CA SER A 56 2.41 6.58 -13.94
C SER A 56 3.37 6.86 -12.79
N ASP A 57 3.81 8.11 -12.59
CA ASP A 57 4.67 8.47 -11.45
C ASP A 57 4.00 8.22 -10.10
N ASN A 58 2.70 8.49 -10.00
CA ASN A 58 1.91 8.21 -8.79
C ASN A 58 1.76 6.70 -8.54
N LEU A 59 1.46 5.91 -9.57
CA LEU A 59 1.40 4.45 -9.47
C LEU A 59 2.76 3.87 -9.11
N PHE A 60 3.85 4.38 -9.70
CA PHE A 60 5.20 3.95 -9.39
C PHE A 60 5.53 4.14 -7.91
N LYS A 61 5.19 5.30 -7.33
CA LYS A 61 5.39 5.57 -5.90
C LYS A 61 4.50 4.67 -5.02
N ALA A 62 3.21 4.58 -5.33
CA ALA A 62 2.26 3.76 -4.57
C ALA A 62 2.65 2.27 -4.57
N ASN A 63 3.16 1.76 -5.68
CA ASN A 63 3.65 0.38 -5.77
C ASN A 63 4.92 0.17 -4.94
N ALA A 64 5.82 1.16 -4.84
CA ALA A 64 6.98 1.10 -3.95
C ALA A 64 6.58 1.05 -2.47
N GLU A 65 5.66 1.93 -2.06
CA GLU A 65 5.15 1.97 -0.68
C GLU A 65 4.45 0.67 -0.30
N ARG A 66 3.68 0.09 -1.22
CA ARG A 66 3.04 -1.23 -1.02
C ARG A 66 4.08 -2.33 -0.82
N LEU A 67 5.14 -2.35 -1.61
CA LEU A 67 6.22 -3.33 -1.46
C LEU A 67 6.93 -3.18 -0.11
N GLN A 68 7.17 -1.95 0.35
CA GLN A 68 7.72 -1.70 1.69
C GLN A 68 6.79 -2.22 2.80
N GLY A 69 5.48 -2.05 2.66
CA GLY A 69 4.50 -2.60 3.60
C GLY A 69 4.53 -4.13 3.63
N MET A 70 4.60 -4.77 2.46
CA MET A 70 4.74 -6.24 2.33
C MET A 70 6.05 -6.73 2.96
N GLU A 71 7.16 -6.02 2.76
CA GLU A 71 8.45 -6.34 3.35
C GLU A 71 8.42 -6.29 4.89
N ALA A 72 7.84 -5.22 5.45
CA ALA A 72 7.67 -5.09 6.89
C ALA A 72 6.83 -6.25 7.46
N GLN A 73 5.73 -6.61 6.78
CA GLN A 73 4.84 -7.68 7.20
C GLN A 73 5.50 -9.07 7.10
N ALA A 74 6.18 -9.36 5.99
CA ALA A 74 6.87 -10.63 5.78
C ALA A 74 8.02 -10.83 6.78
N ARG A 75 8.81 -9.78 7.04
CA ARG A 75 9.87 -9.82 8.05
C ARG A 75 9.34 -9.98 9.47
N ALA A 76 8.24 -9.31 9.81
CA ALA A 76 7.60 -9.46 11.11
C ALA A 76 7.02 -10.86 11.34
N ALA A 77 6.49 -11.49 10.29
CA ALA A 77 5.98 -12.86 10.37
C ALA A 77 7.09 -13.92 10.40
N GLY A 78 8.21 -13.68 9.70
CA GLY A 78 9.40 -14.54 9.72
C GLY A 78 9.22 -15.92 9.07
N ARG A 79 8.13 -16.16 8.33
CA ARG A 79 7.85 -17.46 7.70
C ARG A 79 8.46 -17.57 6.31
N PRO A 80 9.02 -18.73 5.93
CA PRO A 80 9.59 -18.94 4.59
C PRO A 80 8.60 -18.65 3.44
N ALA A 81 7.31 -18.94 3.65
CA ALA A 81 6.27 -18.69 2.66
C ALA A 81 6.04 -17.18 2.39
N ASP A 82 6.04 -16.35 3.44
CA ASP A 82 5.89 -14.88 3.26
C ASP A 82 7.12 -14.29 2.57
N MET A 83 8.31 -14.78 2.91
CA MET A 83 9.57 -14.37 2.27
C MET A 83 9.61 -14.76 0.79
N ALA A 84 9.07 -15.93 0.42
CA ALA A 84 8.95 -16.34 -0.98
C ALA A 84 7.99 -15.43 -1.76
N ILE A 85 6.86 -15.03 -1.16
CA ILE A 85 5.91 -14.06 -1.76
C ILE A 85 6.58 -12.70 -1.93
N LEU A 86 7.33 -12.24 -0.92
CA LEU A 86 8.09 -10.99 -1.00
C LEU A 86 9.12 -11.02 -2.15
N ALA A 87 9.85 -12.13 -2.30
CA ALA A 87 10.81 -12.29 -3.40
C ALA A 87 10.13 -12.21 -4.78
N GLN A 88 8.94 -12.80 -4.93
CA GLN A 88 8.15 -12.67 -6.17
C GLN A 88 7.72 -11.22 -6.43
N ALA A 89 7.28 -10.51 -5.38
CA ALA A 89 6.90 -9.10 -5.48
C ALA A 89 8.09 -8.20 -5.86
N GLN A 90 9.28 -8.48 -5.32
CA GLN A 90 10.53 -7.80 -5.65
C GLN A 90 10.94 -8.05 -7.12
N ALA A 91 10.92 -9.31 -7.57
CA ALA A 91 11.22 -9.64 -8.96
C ALA A 91 10.28 -8.93 -9.95
N LEU A 92 8.98 -8.84 -9.62
CA LEU A 92 8.01 -8.10 -10.41
C LEU A 92 8.32 -6.59 -10.43
N ARG A 93 8.68 -6.02 -9.27
CA ARG A 93 9.07 -4.60 -9.15
C ARG A 93 10.28 -4.27 -10.00
N ASP A 94 11.31 -5.12 -9.94
CA ASP A 94 12.56 -4.91 -10.67
C ASP A 94 12.35 -5.01 -12.18
N SER A 95 11.56 -6.01 -12.63
CA SER A 95 11.18 -6.11 -14.04
C SER A 95 10.34 -4.92 -14.51
N THR A 96 9.42 -4.44 -13.66
CA THR A 96 8.60 -3.26 -13.97
C THR A 96 9.48 -2.02 -14.10
N ARG A 97 10.41 -1.81 -13.16
CA ARG A 97 11.36 -0.68 -13.18
C ARG A 97 12.23 -0.70 -14.43
N ALA A 98 12.78 -1.86 -14.80
CA ALA A 98 13.59 -1.99 -16.01
C ALA A 98 12.79 -1.60 -17.26
N LEU A 99 11.55 -2.07 -17.37
CA LEU A 99 10.69 -1.79 -18.52
C LEU A 99 10.24 -0.33 -18.58
N THR A 100 9.83 0.28 -17.46
CA THR A 100 9.44 1.70 -17.47
C THR A 100 10.63 2.62 -17.73
N SER A 101 11.83 2.29 -17.20
CA SER A 101 13.06 2.99 -17.55
C SER A 101 13.37 2.88 -19.04
N TYR A 102 13.18 1.70 -19.65
CA TYR A 102 13.37 1.52 -21.08
C TYR A 102 12.37 2.34 -21.91
N LEU A 103 11.07 2.32 -21.55
CA LEU A 103 10.03 3.13 -22.22
C LEU A 103 10.36 4.63 -22.17
N ARG A 104 10.78 5.14 -21.02
CA ARG A 104 11.20 6.54 -20.86
C ARG A 104 12.43 6.87 -21.71
N ALA A 105 13.41 5.96 -21.78
CA ALA A 105 14.59 6.13 -22.62
C ALA A 105 14.27 6.09 -24.13
N VAL A 106 13.29 5.27 -24.55
CA VAL A 106 12.79 5.28 -25.94
C VAL A 106 12.12 6.61 -26.26
N ARG A 107 11.26 7.11 -25.35
CA ARG A 107 10.58 8.40 -25.50
C ARG A 107 11.56 9.56 -25.65
N GLU A 108 12.59 9.59 -24.81
CA GLU A 108 13.65 10.60 -24.85
C GLU A 108 14.42 10.54 -26.18
N ARG A 109 14.86 9.34 -26.61
CA ARG A 109 15.53 9.17 -27.90
C ARG A 109 14.65 9.55 -29.09
N LEU A 110 13.34 9.30 -29.01
CA LEU A 110 12.39 9.70 -30.05
C LEU A 110 12.27 11.23 -30.15
N ASN A 111 12.20 11.93 -29.01
CA ASN A 111 12.21 13.40 -28.98
C ASN A 111 13.53 13.98 -29.55
N GLN A 112 14.66 13.37 -29.21
CA GLN A 112 15.98 13.75 -29.74
C GLN A 112 16.09 13.51 -31.24
N HIS A 113 15.65 12.33 -31.71
CA HIS A 113 15.67 11.96 -33.13
C HIS A 113 14.82 12.91 -33.97
N THR A 114 13.64 13.28 -33.46
CA THR A 114 12.75 14.25 -34.13
C THR A 114 13.15 15.71 -33.90
N ARG A 115 14.23 15.98 -33.15
CA ARG A 115 14.66 17.30 -32.62
C ARG A 115 13.47 18.14 -32.15
N ASN A 116 12.60 17.53 -31.35
CA ASN A 116 11.42 18.17 -30.76
C ASN A 116 11.85 18.98 -29.53
N GLU A 117 12.65 20.03 -29.74
CA GLU A 117 13.17 20.91 -28.68
C GLU A 117 12.08 21.82 -28.09
N ASP A 118 11.10 22.21 -28.91
CA ASP A 118 9.85 22.81 -28.47
C ASP A 118 8.76 21.71 -28.44
N PRO A 119 8.18 21.39 -27.25
CA PRO A 119 7.24 20.28 -27.08
C PRO A 119 6.05 20.26 -28.05
N LEU A 120 5.67 21.41 -28.61
CA LEU A 120 4.52 21.51 -29.51
C LEU A 120 4.89 21.59 -31.00
N ALA A 121 6.14 21.91 -31.32
CA ALA A 121 6.51 22.31 -32.68
C ALA A 121 6.46 21.16 -33.70
N ARG A 122 6.70 19.91 -33.28
CA ARG A 122 6.80 18.76 -34.19
C ARG A 122 5.82 17.64 -33.92
N LEU A 123 4.80 17.89 -33.11
CA LEU A 123 3.77 16.90 -32.74
C LEU A 123 3.06 16.28 -33.96
N ALA A 124 2.90 17.05 -35.05
CA ALA A 124 2.26 16.62 -36.29
C ALA A 124 3.18 15.78 -37.21
N THR A 125 4.45 15.58 -36.87
CA THR A 125 5.39 14.88 -37.76
C THR A 125 4.99 13.41 -37.86
N HIS A 126 4.69 12.95 -39.06
CA HIS A 126 4.41 11.53 -39.38
C HIS A 126 5.67 10.84 -39.89
N GLY A 127 5.70 9.50 -39.86
CA GLY A 127 6.78 8.68 -40.40
C GLY A 127 8.05 8.64 -39.54
N ALA A 128 8.47 9.77 -38.96
CA ALA A 128 9.70 9.84 -38.16
C ALA A 128 9.68 8.93 -36.91
N ALA A 129 8.50 8.72 -36.31
CA ALA A 129 8.34 7.74 -35.23
C ALA A 129 8.46 6.30 -35.74
N GLY A 130 7.88 5.99 -36.90
CA GLY A 130 7.99 4.69 -37.56
C GLY A 130 9.44 4.37 -37.94
N GLU A 131 10.12 5.30 -38.60
CA GLU A 131 11.53 5.18 -38.98
C GLU A 131 12.42 4.89 -37.77
N PHE A 132 12.24 5.64 -36.67
CA PHE A 132 13.01 5.42 -35.46
C PHE A 132 12.69 4.09 -34.78
N MET A 133 11.41 3.72 -34.68
CA MET A 133 10.98 2.52 -33.97
C MET A 133 11.31 1.23 -34.73
N GLN A 134 11.29 1.28 -36.07
CA GLN A 134 11.52 0.14 -36.97
C GLN A 134 12.94 0.07 -37.55
N ALA A 135 13.80 1.07 -37.30
CA ALA A 135 15.21 1.02 -37.70
C ALA A 135 15.87 -0.27 -37.20
N SER A 136 16.78 -0.92 -37.95
CA SER A 136 17.42 -2.16 -37.47
C SER A 136 18.77 -1.89 -36.81
N PRO A 137 19.02 -2.31 -35.54
CA PRO A 137 18.09 -2.94 -34.60
C PRO A 137 17.15 -1.94 -33.91
N GLY A 138 15.86 -2.28 -33.84
CA GLY A 138 14.81 -1.31 -33.54
C GLY A 138 14.38 -1.29 -32.07
N PRO A 139 14.05 -0.10 -31.54
CA PRO A 139 13.41 -0.01 -30.23
C PRO A 139 12.11 -0.82 -30.14
N ALA A 140 11.38 -0.99 -31.24
CA ALA A 140 10.13 -1.75 -31.29
C ALA A 140 10.33 -3.24 -30.96
N ASP A 141 11.29 -3.92 -31.61
CA ASP A 141 11.57 -5.34 -31.38
C ASP A 141 12.01 -5.59 -29.94
N SER A 142 12.95 -4.77 -29.46
CA SER A 142 13.44 -4.85 -28.08
C SER A 142 12.31 -4.58 -27.08
N LEU A 143 11.44 -3.61 -27.35
CA LEU A 143 10.27 -3.35 -26.52
C LEU A 143 9.37 -4.59 -26.48
N GLN A 144 9.00 -5.14 -27.64
CA GLN A 144 8.14 -6.32 -27.72
C GLN A 144 8.71 -7.51 -26.95
N HIS A 145 10.03 -7.75 -27.04
CA HIS A 145 10.70 -8.78 -26.26
C HIS A 145 10.62 -8.54 -24.75
N GLN A 146 10.82 -7.30 -24.28
CA GLN A 146 10.70 -6.96 -22.87
C GLN A 146 9.26 -7.11 -22.36
N LEU A 147 8.29 -6.70 -23.16
CA LEU A 147 6.86 -6.83 -22.85
C LEU A 147 6.44 -8.29 -22.73
N ARG A 148 6.91 -9.15 -23.64
CA ARG A 148 6.66 -10.59 -23.58
C ARG A 148 7.24 -11.21 -22.30
N ARG A 149 8.51 -10.92 -21.99
CA ARG A 149 9.16 -11.39 -20.76
C ARG A 149 8.43 -10.93 -19.50
N TYR A 150 7.95 -9.68 -19.49
CA TYR A 150 7.16 -9.13 -18.40
C TYR A 150 5.80 -9.85 -18.26
N GLY A 151 5.11 -10.10 -19.37
CA GLY A 151 3.86 -10.86 -19.38
C GLY A 151 4.02 -12.29 -18.86
N GLU A 152 5.10 -12.98 -19.24
CA GLU A 152 5.45 -14.32 -18.73
C GLU A 152 5.74 -14.30 -17.22
N LEU A 153 6.40 -13.24 -16.72
CA LEU A 153 6.62 -13.05 -15.29
C LEU A 153 5.29 -12.85 -14.55
N LEU A 154 4.42 -11.96 -15.04
CA LEU A 154 3.09 -11.72 -14.45
C LEU A 154 2.27 -13.01 -14.38
N GLN A 155 2.26 -13.81 -15.45
CA GLN A 155 1.56 -15.10 -15.45
C GLN A 155 2.06 -16.06 -14.37
N ARG A 156 3.38 -16.11 -14.14
CA ARG A 156 3.97 -16.97 -13.10
C ARG A 156 3.64 -16.48 -11.69
N VAL A 157 3.60 -15.17 -11.47
CA VAL A 157 3.41 -14.57 -10.15
C VAL A 157 1.93 -14.50 -9.76
N THR A 158 1.06 -14.22 -10.72
CA THR A 158 -0.39 -14.06 -10.50
C THR A 158 -1.23 -14.72 -11.60
N PRO A 159 -1.36 -16.06 -11.58
CA PRO A 159 -2.08 -16.80 -12.63
C PRO A 159 -3.58 -16.49 -12.65
N ALA A 160 -4.18 -16.11 -11.51
CA ALA A 160 -5.60 -15.79 -11.42
C ALA A 160 -5.99 -14.48 -12.13
N THR A 161 -5.12 -13.46 -12.06
CA THR A 161 -5.30 -12.19 -12.81
C THR A 161 -4.90 -12.32 -14.27
N ALA A 162 -4.09 -13.32 -14.63
CA ALA A 162 -3.75 -13.61 -16.03
C ALA A 162 -4.88 -14.28 -16.82
N GLY A 163 -5.78 -15.02 -16.17
CA GLY A 163 -6.87 -15.78 -16.80
C GLY A 163 -8.05 -14.93 -17.30
N ALA A 164 -8.13 -13.65 -16.95
CA ALA A 164 -9.18 -12.75 -17.42
C ALA A 164 -8.74 -11.95 -18.66
N GLY A 165 -8.33 -12.62 -19.75
CA GLY A 165 -8.26 -12.06 -21.11
C GLY A 165 -7.51 -10.72 -21.34
N GLN A 166 -6.74 -10.25 -20.36
CA GLN A 166 -6.10 -8.93 -20.33
C GLN A 166 -4.75 -8.99 -19.58
N ALA A 167 -4.11 -10.16 -19.55
CA ALA A 167 -2.65 -10.12 -19.70
C ALA A 167 -2.45 -9.36 -21.01
N GLY A 168 -2.14 -8.08 -20.92
CA GLY A 168 -2.02 -7.23 -22.08
C GLY A 168 -1.13 -7.94 -23.07
N SER A 169 -1.71 -8.47 -24.14
CA SER A 169 -1.15 -8.18 -25.44
C SER A 169 -1.09 -6.65 -25.41
N LEU A 170 0.05 -6.13 -24.98
CA LEU A 170 0.43 -4.77 -25.29
C LEU A 170 0.55 -4.86 -26.80
N GLU A 171 -0.60 -4.65 -27.45
CA GLU A 171 -0.83 -4.90 -28.85
C GLU A 171 0.38 -4.36 -29.61
N PRO A 172 0.88 -5.10 -30.62
CA PRO A 172 1.95 -4.60 -31.46
C PRO A 172 1.58 -3.18 -31.91
N PHE A 173 2.36 -2.19 -31.49
CA PHE A 173 2.10 -0.82 -31.86
C PHE A 173 2.56 -0.63 -33.29
N ASP A 174 1.63 -0.24 -34.16
CA ASP A 174 1.99 0.21 -35.50
C ASP A 174 2.46 1.67 -35.46
N PHE A 175 3.78 1.85 -35.52
CA PHE A 175 4.39 3.17 -35.54
C PHE A 175 4.54 3.74 -36.96
N GLY A 176 4.22 2.98 -38.02
CA GLY A 176 4.54 3.34 -39.41
C GLY A 176 3.97 4.69 -39.85
N GLU A 177 2.67 4.90 -39.65
CA GLU A 177 1.96 6.13 -40.07
C GLU A 177 1.58 7.05 -38.88
N THR A 178 2.01 6.69 -37.68
CA THR A 178 1.61 7.37 -36.45
C THR A 178 2.35 8.71 -36.30
N SER A 179 1.62 9.78 -35.95
CA SER A 179 2.23 11.08 -35.65
C SER A 179 3.13 10.99 -34.41
N LEU A 180 4.10 11.90 -34.27
CA LEU A 180 4.95 11.96 -33.08
C LEU A 180 4.12 12.02 -31.80
N ALA A 181 3.09 12.86 -31.75
CA ALA A 181 2.17 12.93 -30.60
C ALA A 181 1.47 11.60 -30.31
N GLY A 182 1.05 10.89 -31.35
CA GLY A 182 0.44 9.56 -31.23
C GLY A 182 1.42 8.52 -30.69
N ALA A 183 2.66 8.53 -31.16
CA ALA A 183 3.71 7.61 -30.70
C ALA A 183 4.08 7.85 -29.24
N LEU A 184 4.23 9.12 -28.83
CA LEU A 184 4.49 9.50 -27.44
C LEU A 184 3.34 9.09 -26.52
N ALA A 185 2.10 9.38 -26.91
CA ALA A 185 0.90 8.97 -26.16
C ALA A 185 0.77 7.44 -26.06
N ALA A 186 1.12 6.71 -27.13
CA ALA A 186 1.14 5.25 -27.15
C ALA A 186 2.16 4.66 -26.15
N LEU A 187 3.38 5.22 -26.11
CA LEU A 187 4.41 4.84 -25.14
C LEU A 187 3.97 5.16 -23.70
N ALA A 188 3.39 6.33 -23.45
CA ALA A 188 2.87 6.70 -22.13
C ALA A 188 1.71 5.78 -21.67
N ARG A 189 0.82 5.40 -22.59
CA ARG A 189 -0.24 4.42 -22.32
C ARG A 189 0.32 3.05 -21.96
N CYS A 190 1.39 2.63 -22.65
CA CYS A 190 2.10 1.38 -22.35
C CYS A 190 2.69 1.41 -20.93
N GLU A 191 3.38 2.50 -20.57
CA GLU A 191 3.94 2.68 -19.22
C GLU A 191 2.87 2.60 -18.13
N ALA A 192 1.76 3.34 -18.31
CA ALA A 192 0.65 3.33 -17.37
C ALA A 192 0.01 1.94 -17.23
N ALA A 193 -0.13 1.21 -18.34
CA ALA A 193 -0.67 -0.14 -18.33
C ALA A 193 0.24 -1.12 -17.56
N VAL A 194 1.56 -1.07 -17.78
CA VAL A 194 2.54 -1.87 -17.06
C VAL A 194 2.44 -1.62 -15.55
N LEU A 195 2.44 -0.36 -15.12
CA LEU A 195 2.36 0.00 -13.71
C LEU A 195 1.02 -0.36 -13.06
N LEU A 196 -0.08 -0.30 -13.81
CA LEU A 196 -1.38 -0.76 -13.35
C LEU A 196 -1.41 -2.29 -13.16
N GLN A 197 -0.75 -3.05 -14.03
CA GLN A 197 -0.65 -4.50 -13.87
C GLN A 197 0.22 -4.88 -12.68
N GLU A 198 1.36 -4.21 -12.50
CA GLU A 198 2.17 -4.33 -11.28
C GLU A 198 1.32 -4.06 -10.03
N HIS A 199 0.54 -2.97 -10.04
CA HIS A 199 -0.32 -2.62 -8.92
C HIS A 199 -1.30 -3.74 -8.57
N LYS A 200 -2.03 -4.25 -9.56
CA LYS A 200 -2.99 -5.35 -9.38
C LYS A 200 -2.31 -6.60 -8.84
N ALA A 201 -1.14 -6.95 -9.37
CA ALA A 201 -0.39 -8.12 -8.93
C ALA A 201 0.13 -7.95 -7.49
N LEU A 202 0.65 -6.77 -7.12
CA LEU A 202 1.06 -6.48 -5.74
C LEU A 202 -0.13 -6.50 -4.77
N VAL A 203 -1.32 -6.05 -5.19
CA VAL A 203 -2.55 -6.21 -4.41
C VAL A 203 -2.82 -7.69 -4.14
N GLU A 204 -2.80 -8.53 -5.17
CA GLU A 204 -3.02 -9.97 -5.04
C GLU A 204 -1.96 -10.65 -4.17
N LEU A 205 -0.68 -10.32 -4.33
CA LEU A 205 0.38 -10.89 -3.50
C LEU A 205 0.25 -10.45 -2.04
N SER A 206 -0.15 -9.20 -1.79
CA SER A 206 -0.32 -8.69 -0.43
C SER A 206 -1.42 -9.41 0.36
N THR A 207 -2.45 -9.97 -0.29
CA THR A 207 -3.46 -10.79 0.40
C THR A 207 -2.97 -12.18 0.77
N LYS A 208 -1.91 -12.67 0.09
CA LYS A 208 -1.26 -13.96 0.37
C LYS A 208 -0.27 -13.87 1.53
N VAL A 209 0.30 -12.69 1.77
CA VAL A 209 1.09 -12.42 2.99
C VAL A 209 0.13 -12.42 4.18
N THR A 210 0.28 -13.35 5.12
CA THR A 210 -0.70 -13.46 6.22
C THR A 210 -0.65 -12.20 7.09
N PRO A 211 -1.79 -11.61 7.46
CA PRO A 211 -1.81 -10.48 8.38
C PRO A 211 -1.09 -10.87 9.67
N THR A 212 -0.21 -10.01 10.15
CA THR A 212 0.46 -10.21 11.43
C THR A 212 -0.61 -10.37 12.51
N ARG A 213 -0.83 -11.60 12.99
CA ARG A 213 -1.91 -11.89 13.94
C ARG A 213 -1.51 -11.28 15.28
N LEU A 214 -2.03 -10.09 15.60
CA LEU A 214 -1.94 -9.52 16.93
C LEU A 214 -2.64 -10.48 17.89
N GLN A 215 -1.91 -11.02 18.87
CA GLN A 215 -2.55 -11.76 19.94
C GLN A 215 -3.45 -10.79 20.68
N THR A 216 -4.75 -11.09 20.71
CA THR A 216 -5.75 -10.33 21.43
C THR A 216 -6.21 -11.20 22.59
N ALA A 217 -5.74 -10.89 23.79
CA ALA A 217 -6.27 -11.48 25.01
C ALA A 217 -7.38 -10.59 25.55
N LEU A 218 -8.57 -11.15 25.77
CA LEU A 218 -9.68 -10.48 26.46
C LEU A 218 -9.66 -10.90 27.93
N ARG A 219 -9.66 -9.94 28.84
CA ARG A 219 -9.84 -10.21 30.28
C ARG A 219 -10.82 -9.24 30.92
N PRO A 220 -11.69 -9.73 31.83
CA PRO A 220 -12.40 -8.86 32.74
C PRO A 220 -11.41 -8.25 33.74
N VAL A 221 -11.47 -6.93 33.92
CA VAL A 221 -10.74 -6.17 34.92
C VAL A 221 -11.77 -5.56 35.86
N VAL A 222 -11.62 -5.82 37.15
CA VAL A 222 -12.45 -5.22 38.20
C VAL A 222 -11.59 -4.22 38.96
N SER A 223 -12.05 -2.97 39.02
CA SER A 223 -11.43 -1.93 39.83
C SER A 223 -12.41 -1.45 40.88
N ALA A 224 -12.08 -1.65 42.15
CA ALA A 224 -12.88 -1.15 43.27
C ALA A 224 -12.55 0.33 43.56
N LYS A 225 -13.55 1.12 43.95
CA LYS A 225 -13.35 2.49 44.40
C LYS A 225 -12.59 2.55 45.73
N ALA A 226 -12.76 1.53 46.57
CA ALA A 226 -12.01 1.31 47.80
C ALA A 226 -11.74 -0.20 47.98
N SER A 227 -10.55 -0.54 48.48
CA SER A 227 -10.12 -1.93 48.74
C SER A 227 -10.68 -2.48 50.07
N SER A 228 -11.20 -1.63 50.95
CA SER A 228 -11.90 -2.00 52.19
C SER A 228 -13.13 -1.11 52.38
N VAL A 229 -14.18 -1.66 53.02
CA VAL A 229 -15.41 -0.95 53.39
C VAL A 229 -15.87 -1.42 54.76
N ALA A 230 -16.48 -0.54 55.56
CA ALA A 230 -17.00 -0.93 56.86
C ALA A 230 -18.32 -1.71 56.71
N PRO A 231 -18.70 -2.56 57.68
CA PRO A 231 -20.00 -3.23 57.66
C PRO A 231 -21.17 -2.22 57.60
N GLY A 232 -22.02 -2.35 56.58
CA GLY A 232 -23.15 -1.43 56.33
C GLY A 232 -22.89 -0.38 55.25
N ASP A 233 -21.64 -0.17 54.84
CA ASP A 233 -21.30 0.73 53.74
C ASP A 233 -21.56 0.12 52.36
N THR A 234 -21.74 0.97 51.35
CA THR A 234 -21.94 0.54 49.96
C THR A 234 -20.61 0.33 49.25
N TYR A 235 -20.32 -0.93 48.90
CA TYR A 235 -19.20 -1.27 48.03
C TYR A 235 -19.46 -0.82 46.59
N GLN A 236 -18.52 -0.07 46.01
CA GLN A 236 -18.57 0.38 44.62
C GLN A 236 -17.37 -0.17 43.85
N ALA A 237 -17.64 -0.90 42.76
CA ALA A 237 -16.62 -1.37 41.84
C ALA A 237 -17.06 -1.19 40.39
N GLN A 238 -16.08 -0.99 39.51
CA GLN A 238 -16.24 -0.93 38.06
C GLN A 238 -15.70 -2.22 37.46
N VAL A 239 -16.52 -2.89 36.65
CA VAL A 239 -16.12 -4.05 35.86
C VAL A 239 -15.96 -3.62 34.41
N SER A 240 -14.81 -3.89 33.81
CA SER A 240 -14.48 -3.55 32.43
C SER A 240 -13.87 -4.75 31.71
N VAL A 241 -13.96 -4.81 30.38
CA VAL A 241 -13.22 -5.81 29.57
C VAL A 241 -12.05 -5.09 28.92
N ALA A 242 -10.83 -5.49 29.28
CA ALA A 242 -9.63 -5.01 28.63
C ALA A 242 -9.23 -5.95 27.50
N SER A 243 -8.88 -5.38 26.34
CA SER A 243 -8.20 -6.10 25.26
C SER A 243 -6.78 -5.61 25.14
N VAL A 244 -5.80 -6.50 25.31
CA VAL A 244 -4.39 -6.19 25.03
C VAL A 244 -4.04 -6.78 23.67
N LYS A 245 -3.61 -5.92 22.74
CA LYS A 245 -3.11 -6.33 21.43
C LYS A 245 -1.60 -6.13 21.39
N TYR A 246 -0.86 -7.21 21.17
CA TYR A 246 0.60 -7.13 21.14
C TYR A 246 1.24 -8.25 20.31
N HIS A 247 2.55 -8.12 20.06
CA HIS A 247 3.41 -9.19 19.54
C HIS A 247 4.24 -9.79 20.68
N PRO A 248 4.34 -11.13 20.78
CA PRO A 248 5.26 -11.77 21.71
C PRO A 248 6.67 -11.21 21.58
N GLY A 249 7.27 -10.77 22.70
CA GLY A 249 8.60 -10.16 22.74
C GLY A 249 8.68 -8.67 22.37
N ALA A 250 7.58 -8.02 21.97
CA ALA A 250 7.54 -6.59 21.65
C ALA A 250 7.26 -5.69 22.87
N LEU A 251 6.96 -6.28 24.02
CA LEU A 251 6.70 -5.58 25.28
C LEU A 251 7.81 -5.88 26.28
N ALA A 252 8.39 -4.83 26.85
CA ALA A 252 9.24 -4.92 28.04
C ALA A 252 8.61 -4.09 29.16
N MET A 253 8.49 -4.67 30.35
CA MET A 253 7.92 -4.00 31.52
C MET A 253 8.92 -3.99 32.67
N THR A 254 8.93 -2.92 33.45
CA THR A 254 9.72 -2.85 34.69
C THR A 254 8.90 -2.30 35.85
N VAL A 255 9.28 -2.69 37.07
CA VAL A 255 8.79 -2.17 38.35
C VAL A 255 9.98 -1.73 39.18
N ASN A 256 9.99 -0.48 39.62
CA ASN A 256 11.09 0.16 40.34
C ASN A 256 12.46 -0.08 39.65
N GLY A 257 12.46 -0.02 38.31
CA GLY A 257 13.63 -0.26 37.47
C GLY A 257 14.00 -1.74 37.25
N LYS A 258 13.32 -2.70 37.88
CA LYS A 258 13.56 -4.14 37.69
C LYS A 258 12.63 -4.71 36.64
N ALA A 259 13.16 -5.45 35.67
CA ALA A 259 12.34 -6.11 34.65
C ALA A 259 11.39 -7.13 35.27
N ILE A 260 10.16 -7.18 34.76
CA ILE A 260 9.16 -8.19 35.11
C ILE A 260 8.83 -9.04 33.90
N GLU A 261 8.50 -10.31 34.12
CA GLU A 261 8.04 -11.19 33.05
C GLU A 261 6.67 -10.74 32.54
N VAL A 262 6.54 -10.66 31.22
CA VAL A 262 5.28 -10.35 30.54
C VAL A 262 4.68 -11.65 30.06
N GLY A 263 3.47 -11.96 30.52
CA GLY A 263 2.76 -13.18 30.18
C GLY A 263 2.35 -13.27 28.70
N PRO A 264 1.85 -14.44 28.28
CA PRO A 264 1.31 -14.69 26.92
C PRO A 264 0.00 -13.95 26.62
N ASP A 265 -0.49 -13.14 27.57
CA ASP A 265 -1.60 -12.20 27.41
C ASP A 265 -1.17 -10.73 27.39
N GLY A 266 0.14 -10.46 27.44
CA GLY A 266 0.69 -9.10 27.37
C GLY A 266 0.63 -8.35 28.70
N ILE A 267 0.47 -9.06 29.82
CA ILE A 267 0.35 -8.51 31.17
C ILE A 267 1.58 -8.90 31.99
N GLY A 268 2.21 -7.94 32.66
CA GLY A 268 3.25 -8.18 33.65
C GLY A 268 2.65 -8.28 35.06
N GLN A 269 3.05 -9.29 35.83
CA GLN A 269 2.64 -9.41 37.22
C GLN A 269 3.61 -8.66 38.13
N VAL A 270 3.06 -7.85 39.03
CA VAL A 270 3.84 -7.05 39.98
C VAL A 270 3.71 -7.66 41.37
N ALA A 271 4.84 -8.09 41.93
CA ALA A 271 4.96 -8.52 43.32
C ALA A 271 6.05 -7.70 44.00
N LEU A 272 5.70 -7.04 45.10
CA LEU A 272 6.61 -6.19 45.87
C LEU A 272 6.37 -6.39 47.37
N SER A 273 7.44 -6.41 48.14
CA SER A 273 7.36 -6.43 49.60
C SER A 273 7.12 -4.99 50.08
N PRO A 274 6.06 -4.74 50.87
CA PRO A 274 5.81 -3.40 51.41
C PRO A 274 6.92 -3.00 52.40
N PRO A 275 7.24 -1.70 52.50
CA PRO A 275 8.20 -1.20 53.48
C PRO A 275 7.71 -1.46 54.92
N ALA A 276 8.64 -1.66 55.85
CA ALA A 276 8.32 -1.86 57.27
C ALA A 276 7.64 -0.60 57.86
N LEU A 277 6.47 -0.79 58.49
CA LEU A 277 5.74 0.29 59.13
C LEU A 277 6.40 0.68 60.46
N SER A 278 6.70 1.96 60.61
CA SER A 278 7.21 2.53 61.87
C SER A 278 6.06 3.23 62.61
N GLY A 279 5.38 2.53 63.52
CA GLY A 279 4.49 3.17 64.51
C GLY A 279 2.97 3.02 64.33
N GLY A 280 2.45 1.87 63.89
CA GLY A 280 1.03 1.51 64.05
C GLY A 280 0.02 2.35 63.26
N ARG A 281 0.47 3.14 62.28
CA ARG A 281 -0.39 3.96 61.42
C ARG A 281 -0.25 3.54 59.97
N ALA A 282 -1.35 3.63 59.23
CA ALA A 282 -1.36 3.42 57.78
C ALA A 282 -0.41 4.41 57.09
N GLN A 283 0.43 3.91 56.18
CA GLN A 283 1.38 4.73 55.44
C GLN A 283 1.13 4.62 53.93
N GLN A 284 1.12 5.77 53.25
CA GLN A 284 1.10 5.81 51.78
C GLN A 284 2.48 5.50 51.22
N ALA A 285 2.51 4.63 50.22
CA ALA A 285 3.69 4.27 49.46
C ALA A 285 3.37 4.29 47.96
N TYR A 286 4.41 4.23 47.13
CA TYR A 286 4.28 4.28 45.67
C TYR A 286 5.26 3.30 45.04
N TRP A 287 4.92 2.79 43.87
CA TRP A 287 5.88 2.13 42.99
C TRP A 287 5.83 2.74 41.60
N GLU A 288 6.95 2.71 40.90
CA GLU A 288 7.10 3.23 39.55
C GLU A 288 7.20 2.07 38.56
N GLY A 289 6.47 2.17 37.45
CA GLY A 289 6.52 1.20 36.37
C GLY A 289 6.92 1.86 35.06
N THR A 290 7.56 1.08 34.19
CA THR A 290 7.75 1.45 32.79
C THR A 290 7.24 0.37 31.88
N ILE A 291 6.62 0.78 30.77
CA ILE A 291 6.17 -0.12 29.70
C ILE A 291 6.81 0.39 28.42
N THR A 292 7.70 -0.40 27.83
CA THR A 292 8.32 -0.12 26.54
C THR A 292 7.70 -1.02 25.47
N VAL A 293 7.14 -0.39 24.46
CA VAL A 293 6.54 -1.05 23.29
C VAL A 293 7.47 -0.84 22.10
N ARG A 294 7.93 -1.95 21.50
CA ARG A 294 8.69 -1.93 20.25
C ARG A 294 7.74 -2.10 19.07
N ALA A 295 7.46 -1.02 18.35
CA ALA A 295 6.55 -1.02 17.21
C ALA A 295 7.27 -0.54 15.95
N GLY A 296 7.80 -1.49 15.16
CA GLY A 296 8.51 -1.17 13.92
C GLY A 296 9.82 -0.41 14.18
N ALA A 297 9.95 0.79 13.59
CA ALA A 297 11.17 1.61 13.66
C ALA A 297 11.23 2.57 14.87
N ARG A 298 10.21 2.59 15.74
CA ARG A 298 10.19 3.47 16.92
C ARG A 298 9.74 2.73 18.17
N ASP A 299 10.50 2.90 19.23
CA ASP A 299 10.15 2.43 20.57
C ASP A 299 9.36 3.53 21.29
N SER A 300 8.26 3.16 21.94
CA SER A 300 7.46 4.04 22.78
C SER A 300 7.56 3.59 24.24
N THR A 301 7.90 4.49 25.15
CA THR A 301 7.99 4.17 26.58
C THR A 301 6.97 4.98 27.38
N PHE A 302 6.14 4.27 28.13
CA PHE A 302 5.16 4.83 29.06
C PHE A 302 5.71 4.69 30.48
N ARG A 303 5.53 5.72 31.30
CA ARG A 303 5.92 5.72 32.72
C ARG A 303 4.67 5.87 33.56
N LEU A 304 4.54 5.07 34.60
CA LEU A 304 3.41 5.07 35.51
C LEU A 304 3.90 5.08 36.96
N ARG A 305 3.18 5.77 37.83
CA ARG A 305 3.44 5.81 39.28
C ARG A 305 2.15 5.45 39.99
N VAL A 306 2.14 4.35 40.72
CA VAL A 306 0.94 3.79 41.31
C VAL A 306 1.01 3.91 42.83
N PRO A 307 0.07 4.63 43.47
CA PRO A 307 -0.04 4.69 44.92
C PRO A 307 -0.59 3.38 45.50
N TYR A 308 -0.15 3.04 46.71
CA TYR A 308 -0.77 2.00 47.55
C TYR A 308 -0.65 2.37 49.04
N THR A 309 -1.51 1.79 49.87
CA THR A 309 -1.51 1.98 51.33
C THR A 309 -1.06 0.70 52.01
N VAL A 310 -0.20 0.82 53.03
CA VAL A 310 0.21 -0.30 53.88
C VAL A 310 -0.45 -0.11 55.25
N GLU A 311 -1.20 -1.11 55.70
CA GLU A 311 -1.91 -1.15 56.98
C GLU A 311 -1.43 -2.36 57.82
N GLN A 312 -1.51 -2.25 59.15
CA GLN A 312 -1.18 -3.34 60.10
C GLN A 312 -2.38 -4.21 60.43
#